data_AF-A0A952D4I9-F1
#
_entry.id   AF-A0A952D4I9-F1
#
_cell.length_a   1.000
_cell.length_b   1.000
_cell.length_c   1.000
_cell.angle_alpha   90.00
_cell.angle_beta   90.00
_cell.angle_gamma   90.00
#
_symmetry.space_group_name_H-M   'P 1'
#
loop_
_entity.id
_entity.type
_entity.pdbx_description
1 polymer ?
#
loop_
_entity_poly.entity_id
_entity_poly.type
_entity_poly.pdbx_seq_one_letter_code
_entity_poly.pdbx_strand_id
1 'polypeptide(L)' 'MARSKPSARDALRKLREQREELDAREARLREEAAAELGKLLVECGAETIEPAQLRQLVRASMALGIDETLKRIAPA' A
#
# COMPACT_ATOMS: atom_id res chain seq x y z
N MET A 1 3.86 -46.95 5.30
CA MET A 1 4.28 -45.54 5.11
C MET A 1 3.39 -44.65 5.97
N ALA A 2 3.75 -44.42 7.23
CA ALA A 2 2.98 -43.55 8.12
C ALA A 2 3.33 -42.09 7.82
N ARG A 3 2.42 -41.35 7.16
CA ARG A 3 2.56 -39.88 7.06
C ARG A 3 2.33 -39.32 8.47
N SER A 4 3.40 -38.91 9.14
CA SER A 4 3.30 -38.22 10.43
C SER A 4 2.45 -36.95 10.26
N LYS A 5 1.39 -36.82 11.07
CA LYS A 5 0.61 -35.57 11.14
C LYS A 5 1.56 -34.43 11.50
N PRO A 6 1.46 -33.24 10.86
CA PRO A 6 2.26 -32.10 11.25
C PRO A 6 2.08 -31.87 12.75
N SER A 7 3.16 -31.86 13.52
CA SER A 7 3.05 -31.54 14.94
C SER A 7 2.55 -30.10 15.06
N ALA A 8 1.81 -29.78 16.12
CA ALA A 8 1.38 -28.40 16.38
C ALA A 8 2.57 -27.41 16.36
N ARG A 9 3.76 -27.88 16.75
CA ARG A 9 5.02 -27.14 16.66
C ARG A 9 5.43 -26.85 15.22
N ASP A 10 5.30 -27.81 14.32
CA ASP A 10 5.63 -27.62 12.90
C ASP A 10 4.64 -26.68 12.20
N ALA A 11 3.36 -26.77 12.55
CA ALA A 11 2.35 -25.84 12.06
C ALA A 11 2.62 -24.40 12.55
N LEU A 12 2.98 -24.23 13.83
CA LEU A 12 3.32 -22.93 14.39
C LEU A 12 4.58 -22.34 13.74
N ARG A 13 5.60 -23.16 13.48
CA ARG A 13 6.82 -22.74 12.77
C ARG A 13 6.49 -22.23 11.37
N LYS A 14 5.73 -23.01 10.59
CA LYS A 14 5.31 -22.60 9.24
C LYS A 14 4.51 -21.30 9.25
N LEU A 15 3.64 -21.11 10.24
CA LEU A 15 2.86 -19.89 10.36
C LEU A 15 3.76 -18.65 10.63
N ARG A 16 4.82 -18.82 11.41
CA ARG A 16 5.79 -17.75 11.66
C ARG A 16 6.58 -17.40 10.39
N GLU A 17 7.07 -18.41 9.69
CA GLU A 17 7.76 -18.23 8.40
C GLU A 17 6.87 -17.49 7.39
N GLN A 18 5.59 -17.88 7.28
CA GLN A 18 4.62 -17.21 6.41
C GLN A 18 4.37 -15.75 6.83
N ARG A 19 4.35 -15.46 8.13
CA ARG A 19 4.17 -14.10 8.62
C ARG A 19 5.36 -13.22 8.27
N GLU A 20 6.58 -13.72 8.46
CA GLU A 20 7.81 -13.00 8.10
C GLU A 20 7.87 -12.73 6.58
N GLU A 21 7.44 -13.69 5.75
CA GLU A 21 7.34 -13.51 4.30
C GLU A 21 6.30 -12.43 3.93
N LEU A 22 5.15 -12.42 4.59
CA LEU A 22 4.11 -11.41 4.37
C LEU A 22 4.58 -10.01 4.78
N ASP A 23 5.24 -9.88 5.93
CA ASP A 23 5.76 -8.61 6.43
C ASP A 23 6.81 -8.04 5.45
N ALA A 24 7.70 -8.89 4.93
CA ALA A 24 8.67 -8.50 3.90
C ALA A 24 8.00 -8.06 2.59
N ARG A 25 6.96 -8.78 2.17
CA ARG A 25 6.20 -8.45 0.95
C ARG A 25 5.41 -7.16 1.10
N GLU A 26 4.82 -6.91 2.27
CA GLU A 26 4.12 -5.67 2.59
C GLU A 26 5.08 -4.48 2.55
N ALA A 27 6.27 -4.60 3.15
CA ALA A 27 7.29 -3.56 3.10
C ALA A 27 7.68 -3.22 1.66
N ARG A 28 7.93 -4.25 0.84
CA ARG A 28 8.25 -4.09 -0.58
C ARG A 28 7.11 -3.42 -1.36
N LEU A 29 5.86 -3.85 -1.16
CA LEU A 29 4.71 -3.26 -1.85
C LEU A 29 4.50 -1.79 -1.46
N ARG A 30 4.78 -1.42 -0.20
CA ARG A 30 4.74 -0.01 0.24
C ARG A 30 5.80 0.82 -0.46
N GLU A 31 7.02 0.30 -0.60
CA GLU A 31 8.10 0.98 -1.31
C GLU A 31 7.77 1.15 -2.80
N GLU A 32 7.29 0.10 -3.45
CA GLU A 32 6.85 0.13 -4.85
C GLU A 32 5.71 1.16 -5.05
N ALA A 33 4.70 1.17 -4.17
CA ALA A 33 3.62 2.15 -4.22
C ALA A 33 4.11 3.58 -4.02
N ALA A 34 5.03 3.81 -3.08
CA ALA A 34 5.63 5.12 -2.85
C ALA A 34 6.43 5.59 -4.08
N ALA A 35 7.16 4.69 -4.74
CA ALA A 35 7.91 5.00 -5.95
C ALA A 35 6.99 5.36 -7.12
N GLU A 36 5.91 4.60 -7.35
CA GLU A 36 4.94 4.89 -8.41
C GLU A 36 4.17 6.20 -8.13
N LEU A 37 3.77 6.45 -6.89
CA LEU A 37 3.20 7.75 -6.51
C LEU A 37 4.20 8.89 -6.70
N GLY A 38 5.48 8.67 -6.38
CA GLY A 38 6.56 9.62 -6.63
C GLY A 38 6.73 9.93 -8.12
N LYS A 39 6.72 8.92 -8.98
CA LYS A 39 6.74 9.10 -10.44
C LYS A 39 5.54 9.88 -10.93
N LEU A 40 4.32 9.52 -10.50
CA LEU A 40 3.12 10.27 -10.85
C LEU A 40 3.22 11.74 -10.42
N LEU A 41 3.75 12.04 -9.23
CA LEU A 41 3.96 13.42 -8.80
C LEU A 41 4.97 14.17 -9.67
N VAL A 42 6.05 13.51 -10.10
CA VAL A 42 7.07 14.09 -10.98
C VAL A 42 6.53 14.27 -12.40
N GLU A 43 5.83 13.28 -12.94
CA GLU A 43 5.24 13.28 -14.29
C GLU A 43 4.07 14.27 -14.38
N CYS A 44 3.20 14.35 -13.37
CA CYS A 44 2.21 15.42 -13.24
C CYS A 44 2.89 16.79 -13.02
N GLY A 45 4.12 16.82 -12.49
CA GLY A 45 4.92 18.04 -12.35
C GLY A 45 5.40 18.64 -13.67
N ALA A 46 5.31 17.91 -14.79
CA ALA A 46 5.49 18.51 -16.11
C ALA A 46 4.36 19.50 -16.48
N GLU A 47 3.25 19.50 -15.72
CA GLU A 47 2.17 20.50 -15.81
C GLU A 47 1.90 21.12 -14.42
N THR A 48 2.86 21.90 -13.92
CA THR A 48 2.69 23.05 -13.00
C THR A 48 1.69 22.91 -11.84
N ILE A 49 1.96 22.06 -10.85
CA ILE A 49 1.40 22.24 -9.50
C ILE A 49 2.44 22.90 -8.60
N GLU A 50 2.11 24.08 -8.08
CA GLU A 50 2.92 24.76 -7.08
C GLU A 50 2.97 23.94 -5.76
N PRO A 51 4.12 23.86 -5.07
CA PRO A 51 4.24 23.06 -3.84
C PRO A 51 3.23 23.42 -2.74
N ALA A 52 2.75 24.66 -2.71
CA ALA A 52 1.68 25.09 -1.81
C ALA A 52 0.33 24.44 -2.17
N GLN A 53 0.01 24.36 -3.46
CA GLN A 53 -1.20 23.71 -3.96
C GLN A 53 -1.15 22.20 -3.73
N LEU A 54 0.01 21.56 -3.94
CA LEU A 54 0.17 20.14 -3.63
C LEU A 54 -0.08 19.85 -2.14
N ARG A 55 0.51 20.65 -1.23
CA ARG A 55 0.30 20.51 0.22
C ARG A 55 -1.17 20.69 0.62
N GLN A 56 -1.86 21.63 -0.03
CA GLN A 56 -3.28 21.86 0.22
C GLN A 56 -4.15 20.71 -0.30
N LEU A 57 -3.81 20.17 -1.47
CA LEU A 57 -4.51 19.03 -2.07
C LEU A 57 -4.34 17.78 -1.22
N VAL A 58 -3.12 17.48 -0.75
CA VAL A 58 -2.86 16.37 0.19
C VAL A 58 -3.68 16.53 1.47
N ARG A 59 -3.72 17.73 2.07
CA ARG A 59 -4.53 18.00 3.28
C ARG A 59 -6.02 17.84 3.03
N ALA A 60 -6.52 18.30 1.88
CA ALA A 60 -7.92 18.16 1.50
C ALA A 60 -8.31 16.69 1.29
N SER A 61 -7.48 15.90 0.62
CA SER A 61 -7.69 14.47 0.41
C SER A 61 -7.66 13.68 1.73
N MET A 62 -6.77 14.05 2.66
CA MET A 62 -6.76 13.47 4.00
C MET A 62 -8.03 13.81 4.80
N ALA A 63 -8.59 15.01 4.63
CA ALA A 63 -9.81 15.44 5.30
C ALA A 63 -11.09 14.83 4.70
N LEU A 64 -11.09 14.55 3.40
CA LEU A 64 -12.24 13.95 2.70
C LEU A 64 -12.36 12.43 2.97
N GLY A 65 -11.30 11.77 3.43
CA GLY A 65 -11.27 10.31 3.53
C GLY A 65 -11.28 9.65 2.14
N ILE A 66 -10.71 8.46 2.06
CA ILE A 66 -10.57 7.74 0.78
C ILE A 66 -11.95 7.43 0.19
N ASP A 67 -12.95 7.10 1.01
CA ASP A 67 -14.31 6.77 0.57
C ASP A 67 -15.05 7.94 -0.11
N GLU A 68 -14.96 9.15 0.42
CA GLU A 68 -15.70 10.29 -0.13
C GLU A 68 -15.03 10.86 -1.39
N THR A 69 -13.72 10.69 -1.49
CA THR A 69 -12.95 11.01 -2.70
C THR A 69 -13.29 10.01 -3.81
N LEU A 70 -13.37 8.70 -3.51
CA LEU A 70 -13.78 7.66 -4.45
C LEU A 70 -15.19 7.90 -5.03
N LYS A 71 -16.15 8.38 -4.22
CA LYS A 71 -17.49 8.74 -4.70
C LYS A 71 -17.53 9.90 -5.69
N ARG A 72 -16.58 10.83 -5.60
CA ARG A 72 -16.53 12.02 -6.48
C ARG A 72 -15.85 11.77 -7.82
N ILE A 73 -14.93 10.80 -7.87
CA ILE A 73 -14.18 10.42 -9.07
C ILE A 73 -14.73 9.18 -9.77
N ALA A 74 -15.68 8.48 -9.16
CA ALA A 74 -16.45 7.46 -9.86
C ALA A 74 -17.31 8.13 -10.95
N PRO A 75 -17.32 7.59 -12.19
CA PRO A 75 -18.18 8.11 -13.25
C PRO A 75 -19.65 7.88 -12.88
N ALA A 76 -20.51 8.83 -13.26
CA ALA A 76 -21.94 8.81 -13.00
C ALA A 76 -22.65 7.58 -13.60
#